data_AF-A0A940DFV2-F1
#
_entry.id   AF-A0A940DFV2-F1
#
_cell.length_a   1.000
_cell.length_b   1.000
_cell.length_c   1.000
_cell.angle_alpha   90.00
_cell.angle_beta   90.00
_cell.angle_gamma   90.00
#
_symmetry.space_group_name_H-M   'P 1'
#
loop_
_entity.id
_entity.type
_entity.pdbx_description
1 polymer ?
#
loop_
_entity_poly.entity_id
_entity_poly.type
_entity_poly.pdbx_seq_one_letter_code
_entity_poly.pdbx_strand_id
1 'polypeptide(L)'
;MRGRTGRAITSIALLLAAILLIAAFLSACVNAETPPAGDDNPPAGGSDGSDVGEEDDLPEPYYTRVTENGKEYVYFGHAADEAADAGLNNALTNLKASGTITADADGFYTYNDKKYVCMIAAEAAAGRKLHDGAVIEAGKEYFFEYSPVKWRILEITDGVALLLAENVLGAAVYNPAGSFNSTTGLLVSGEKANDFGYSSVKAYLNGSFKESLFTEYESSYLEGGADAVGLLTREQIDVYDLKEAEGYMMTVSPTEYLIADGIDVSKIGNDYYSAWWLATPGKAATSAAMVSSGGQYGEYYEDTVSASHGLRPVIALRL
;
A
#
# COMPACT_ATOMS: atom_id res chain seq x y z
N MET A 1 -22.01 -26.52 45.05
CA MET A 1 -20.96 -25.67 45.66
C MET A 1 -19.63 -25.98 45.00
N ARG A 2 -18.86 -24.91 44.69
CA ARG A 2 -17.47 -24.82 44.21
C ARG A 2 -17.18 -25.18 42.74
N GLY A 3 -16.82 -24.11 42.00
CA GLY A 3 -15.53 -24.08 41.31
C GLY A 3 -15.57 -23.77 39.81
N ARG A 4 -15.51 -22.47 39.44
CA ARG A 4 -14.83 -21.97 38.22
C ARG A 4 -14.87 -20.44 38.15
N THR A 5 -14.03 -19.79 38.96
CA THR A 5 -13.66 -18.38 38.83
C THR A 5 -12.16 -18.31 39.05
N GLY A 6 -11.37 -18.42 37.98
CA GLY A 6 -9.90 -18.47 38.11
C GLY A 6 -9.09 -18.38 36.81
N ARG A 7 -9.70 -18.09 35.66
CA ARG A 7 -8.95 -17.95 34.39
C ARG A 7 -9.12 -16.61 33.66
N ALA A 8 -10.08 -15.78 34.05
CA ALA A 8 -10.29 -14.47 33.42
C ALA A 8 -9.45 -13.33 34.03
N ILE A 9 -9.02 -13.46 35.30
CA ILE A 9 -8.35 -12.38 36.03
C ILE A 9 -6.86 -12.29 35.67
N THR A 10 -6.23 -13.40 35.28
CA THR A 10 -4.79 -13.43 34.97
C THR A 10 -4.45 -12.80 33.61
N SER A 11 -5.35 -12.85 32.63
CA SER A 11 -5.11 -12.25 31.30
C SER A 11 -5.34 -10.72 31.29
N ILE A 12 -6.21 -10.19 32.14
CA ILE A 12 -6.46 -8.75 32.24
C ILE A 12 -5.29 -8.04 32.96
N ALA A 13 -4.65 -8.71 33.93
CA ALA A 13 -3.47 -8.17 34.60
C ALA A 13 -2.23 -8.07 33.69
N LEU A 14 -2.05 -9.01 32.75
CA LEU A 14 -0.98 -8.94 31.74
C LEU A 14 -1.24 -7.85 30.68
N LEU A 15 -2.50 -7.61 30.31
CA LEU A 15 -2.85 -6.55 29.35
C LEU A 15 -2.68 -5.14 29.94
N LEU A 16 -2.97 -4.95 31.23
CA LEU A 16 -2.77 -3.68 31.95
C LEU A 16 -1.28 -3.38 32.21
N ALA A 17 -0.44 -4.41 32.39
CA ALA A 17 1.02 -4.22 32.53
C ALA A 17 1.69 -3.82 31.21
N ALA A 18 1.19 -4.29 30.06
CA ALA A 18 1.70 -3.89 28.74
C ALA A 18 1.31 -2.45 28.37
N ILE A 19 0.11 -1.99 28.76
CA ILE A 19 -0.36 -0.63 28.51
C ILE A 19 0.38 0.42 29.38
N LEU A 20 0.79 0.04 30.61
CA LEU A 20 1.59 0.91 31.49
C LEU A 20 3.06 1.03 31.05
N LEU A 21 3.61 0.07 30.31
CA LEU A 21 4.99 0.14 29.80
C LEU A 21 5.13 1.09 28.59
N ILE A 22 4.07 1.24 27.79
CA ILE A 22 4.03 2.14 26.62
C ILE A 22 3.86 3.61 27.07
N ALA A 23 3.09 3.85 28.13
CA ALA A 23 2.92 5.20 28.68
C ALA A 23 4.18 5.78 29.37
N ALA A 24 5.08 4.92 29.85
CA ALA A 24 6.35 5.36 30.46
C ALA A 24 7.42 5.78 29.42
N PHE A 25 7.35 5.26 28.19
CA PHE A 25 8.26 5.64 27.11
C PHE A 25 7.90 7.00 26.48
N LEU A 26 6.61 7.35 26.41
CA LEU A 26 6.15 8.63 25.86
C LEU A 26 6.40 9.83 26.78
N SER A 27 6.62 9.61 28.09
CA SER A 27 6.91 10.70 29.06
C SER A 27 8.40 11.04 29.16
N ALA A 28 9.29 10.20 28.63
CA ALA A 28 10.74 10.39 28.69
C ALA A 28 11.32 11.23 27.53
N CYS A 29 10.50 11.58 26.52
CA CYS A 29 10.93 12.36 25.35
C CYS A 29 10.59 13.86 25.43
N VAL A 30 9.97 14.35 26.52
CA VAL A 30 9.50 15.75 26.64
C VAL A 30 10.34 16.64 27.57
N ASN A 31 11.43 16.13 28.15
CA ASN A 31 12.34 16.97 28.95
C ASN A 31 13.79 16.82 28.49
N ALA A 32 14.15 17.55 27.42
CA ALA A 32 15.51 17.96 27.17
C ALA A 32 15.58 19.49 27.34
N GLU A 33 16.57 19.92 28.11
CA GLU A 33 16.59 21.15 28.88
C GLU A 33 16.89 22.40 28.06
N THR A 34 16.21 23.50 28.40
CA THR A 34 16.60 24.86 28.04
C THR A 34 17.91 25.26 28.76
N PRO A 35 18.93 25.78 28.07
CA PRO A 35 20.07 26.41 28.74
C PRO A 35 19.71 27.83 29.24
N PRO A 36 20.34 28.30 30.33
CA PRO A 36 19.89 29.50 31.05
C PRO A 36 20.34 30.82 30.39
N ALA A 37 19.52 31.83 30.64
CA ALA A 37 19.72 33.23 30.25
C ALA A 37 21.02 33.82 30.79
N GLY A 38 21.73 34.52 29.92
CA GLY A 38 22.77 35.50 30.26
C GLY A 38 22.45 36.82 29.56
N ASP A 39 22.16 37.84 30.36
CA ASP A 39 22.07 39.25 29.96
C ASP A 39 23.36 39.72 29.27
N ASP A 40 23.23 40.47 28.19
CA ASP A 40 23.91 41.76 27.96
C ASP A 40 23.53 42.33 26.58
N ASN A 41 23.08 43.59 26.54
CA ASN A 41 22.75 44.35 25.33
C ASN A 41 23.15 45.83 25.57
N PRO A 42 23.31 46.70 24.54
CA PRO A 42 24.06 46.63 23.28
C PRO A 42 24.96 47.92 23.11
N PRO A 43 25.46 48.32 21.91
CA PRO A 43 24.59 49.03 20.95
C PRO A 43 24.88 48.86 19.43
N ALA A 44 23.77 48.94 18.67
CA ALA A 44 23.55 49.65 17.41
C ALA A 44 24.48 49.47 16.18
N GLY A 45 23.85 49.06 15.07
CA GLY A 45 24.23 49.51 13.73
C GLY A 45 23.77 48.60 12.59
N GLY A 46 22.98 49.15 11.66
CA GLY A 46 22.98 48.69 10.27
C GLY A 46 21.71 47.99 9.78
N SER A 47 20.93 48.73 9.02
CA SER A 47 19.81 48.32 8.18
C SER A 47 20.20 47.43 7.00
N ASP A 48 19.17 46.77 6.46
CA ASP A 48 18.90 46.50 5.03
C ASP A 48 19.04 45.04 4.57
N GLY A 49 18.05 44.59 3.77
CA GLY A 49 18.20 43.46 2.86
C GLY A 49 17.31 42.24 3.10
N SER A 50 16.08 42.31 2.61
CA SER A 50 15.33 41.20 1.96
C SER A 50 15.28 39.83 2.63
N ASP A 51 14.22 39.62 3.39
CA ASP A 51 13.59 38.31 3.61
C ASP A 51 12.97 37.86 2.28
N VAL A 52 13.63 36.93 1.59
CA VAL A 52 13.08 36.16 0.48
C VAL A 52 12.92 34.76 1.05
N GLY A 53 11.68 34.31 1.19
CA GLY A 53 11.36 33.01 1.77
C GLY A 53 12.18 31.92 1.10
N GLU A 54 12.84 31.12 1.93
CA GLU A 54 13.34 29.81 1.54
C GLU A 54 12.11 29.01 1.09
N GLU A 55 11.91 28.89 -0.23
CA GLU A 55 11.21 27.74 -0.77
C GLU A 55 11.96 26.53 -0.22
N ASP A 56 11.29 25.69 0.56
CA ASP A 56 11.80 24.40 1.00
C ASP A 56 12.26 23.64 -0.25
N ASP A 57 13.57 23.70 -0.55
CA ASP A 57 14.27 22.87 -1.52
C ASP A 57 14.18 21.43 -0.99
N LEU A 58 13.02 20.80 -1.19
CA LEU A 58 12.90 19.36 -1.07
C LEU A 58 13.98 18.80 -2.01
N PRO A 59 14.89 17.92 -1.54
CA PRO A 59 15.91 17.34 -2.39
C PRO A 59 15.27 16.71 -3.64
N GLU A 60 16.01 16.55 -4.75
CA GLU A 60 15.39 15.99 -5.96
C GLU A 60 14.77 14.61 -5.65
N PRO A 61 13.48 14.40 -5.96
CA PRO A 61 12.82 13.13 -5.68
C PRO A 61 13.50 11.98 -6.43
N TYR A 62 13.67 10.84 -5.76
CA TYR A 62 14.14 9.62 -6.39
C TYR A 62 12.99 8.96 -7.18
N TYR A 63 12.67 9.53 -8.35
CA TYR A 63 11.80 8.88 -9.32
C TYR A 63 12.44 8.85 -10.70
N THR A 64 12.02 7.89 -11.52
CA THR A 64 12.39 7.86 -12.95
C THR A 64 11.15 8.03 -13.81
N ARG A 65 11.13 9.07 -14.66
CA ARG A 65 10.05 9.27 -15.64
C ARG A 65 10.41 8.59 -16.96
N VAL A 66 9.45 7.89 -17.55
CA VAL A 66 9.60 7.27 -18.87
C VAL A 66 8.36 7.49 -19.73
N THR A 67 8.54 7.39 -21.05
CA THR A 67 7.44 7.37 -22.01
C THR A 67 7.46 6.05 -22.77
N GLU A 68 6.35 5.31 -22.74
CA GLU A 68 6.19 4.02 -23.39
C GLU A 68 4.86 3.97 -24.13
N ASN A 69 4.88 3.62 -25.43
CA ASN A 69 3.68 3.51 -26.26
C ASN A 69 2.75 4.74 -26.20
N GLY A 70 3.33 5.94 -26.09
CA GLY A 70 2.58 7.20 -26.02
C GLY A 70 1.96 7.51 -24.65
N LYS A 71 2.27 6.72 -23.61
CA LYS A 71 1.86 6.95 -22.23
C LYS A 71 3.07 7.32 -21.39
N GLU A 72 2.85 8.14 -20.37
CA GLU A 72 3.90 8.56 -19.44
C GLU A 72 3.79 7.83 -18.11
N TYR A 73 4.96 7.51 -17.55
CA TYR A 73 5.08 6.73 -16.33
C TYR A 73 6.13 7.31 -15.40
N VAL A 74 5.97 7.01 -14.12
CA VAL A 74 6.93 7.27 -13.05
C VAL A 74 7.22 5.95 -12.34
N TYR A 75 8.49 5.67 -12.08
CA TYR A 75 8.94 4.63 -11.16
C TYR A 75 9.22 5.25 -9.80
N PHE A 76 8.46 4.88 -8.77
CA PHE A 76 8.51 5.51 -7.45
C PHE A 76 7.90 4.60 -6.35
N GLY A 77 8.43 4.64 -5.13
CA GLY A 77 8.09 3.65 -4.09
C GLY A 77 8.51 2.24 -4.51
N HIS A 78 8.32 1.23 -3.68
CA HIS A 78 8.80 -0.13 -3.93
C HIS A 78 7.79 -1.19 -3.50
N ALA A 79 7.63 -2.24 -4.30
CA ALA A 79 6.79 -3.38 -3.96
C ALA A 79 7.47 -4.68 -4.39
N ALA A 80 7.07 -5.80 -3.76
CA ALA A 80 7.37 -7.11 -4.28
C ALA A 80 6.54 -7.32 -5.56
N ASP A 81 7.23 -7.42 -6.70
CA ASP A 81 6.57 -7.50 -8.01
C ASP A 81 6.83 -8.82 -8.72
N GLU A 82 7.92 -8.87 -9.50
CA GLU A 82 8.30 -10.01 -10.33
C GLU A 82 9.03 -11.09 -9.50
N ALA A 83 8.71 -12.35 -9.77
CA ALA A 83 9.42 -13.48 -9.21
C ALA A 83 10.83 -13.57 -9.82
N ALA A 84 11.80 -13.93 -8.99
CA ALA A 84 13.08 -14.41 -9.48
C ALA A 84 12.85 -15.61 -10.40
N ASP A 85 13.52 -15.62 -11.56
CA ASP A 85 13.45 -16.76 -12.48
C ASP A 85 13.84 -18.07 -11.78
N ALA A 86 13.46 -19.20 -12.38
CA ALA A 86 13.71 -20.51 -11.76
C ALA A 86 15.18 -20.76 -11.37
N GLY A 87 16.16 -20.22 -12.10
CA GLY A 87 17.58 -20.34 -11.78
C GLY A 87 17.96 -19.51 -10.55
N LEU A 88 17.58 -18.24 -10.55
CA LEU A 88 17.84 -17.32 -9.46
C LEU A 88 17.10 -17.74 -8.18
N ASN A 89 15.83 -18.15 -8.28
CA ASN A 89 15.05 -18.60 -7.14
C ASN A 89 15.70 -19.82 -6.45
N ASN A 90 16.20 -20.78 -7.23
CA ASN A 90 16.95 -21.92 -6.70
C ASN A 90 18.28 -21.49 -6.05
N ALA A 91 18.99 -20.52 -6.65
CA ALA A 91 20.22 -19.99 -6.08
C ALA A 91 19.97 -19.30 -4.73
N LEU A 92 18.98 -18.41 -4.66
CA LEU A 92 18.60 -17.69 -3.44
C LEU A 92 18.14 -18.65 -2.33
N THR A 93 17.37 -19.68 -2.68
CA THR A 93 16.94 -20.73 -1.73
C THR A 93 18.14 -21.44 -1.11
N ASN A 94 19.14 -21.83 -1.92
CA ASN A 94 20.36 -22.50 -1.43
C ASN A 94 21.23 -21.55 -0.58
N LEU A 95 21.35 -20.28 -0.98
CA LEU A 95 22.10 -19.28 -0.23
C LEU A 95 21.44 -19.01 1.14
N LYS A 96 20.11 -18.91 1.19
CA LYS A 96 19.34 -18.80 2.44
C LYS A 96 19.52 -20.04 3.31
N ALA A 97 19.39 -21.25 2.75
CA ALA A 97 19.54 -22.50 3.49
C ALA A 97 20.95 -22.70 4.07
N SER A 98 21.98 -22.20 3.38
CA SER A 98 23.38 -22.24 3.87
C SER A 98 23.71 -21.12 4.88
N GLY A 99 22.82 -20.14 5.05
CA GLY A 99 23.07 -18.94 5.87
C GLY A 99 24.01 -17.92 5.22
N THR A 100 24.28 -18.04 3.91
CA THR A 100 25.12 -17.08 3.16
C THR A 100 24.41 -15.75 2.99
N ILE A 101 23.08 -15.78 2.81
CA ILE A 101 22.22 -14.61 2.89
C ILE A 101 21.22 -14.82 4.02
N THR A 102 20.87 -13.74 4.71
CA THR A 102 19.84 -13.71 5.75
C THR A 102 18.96 -12.50 5.49
N ALA A 103 17.70 -12.59 5.91
CA ALA A 103 16.82 -11.44 5.92
C ALA A 103 17.38 -10.36 6.85
N ASP A 104 17.22 -9.09 6.47
CA ASP A 104 17.41 -7.95 7.37
C ASP A 104 16.25 -7.82 8.37
N ALA A 105 16.26 -6.74 9.16
CA ALA A 105 15.24 -6.50 10.18
C ALA A 105 13.81 -6.34 9.59
N ASP A 106 13.73 -5.94 8.32
CA ASP A 106 12.48 -5.69 7.61
C ASP A 106 12.04 -6.89 6.76
N GLY A 107 12.83 -7.98 6.78
CA GLY A 107 12.50 -9.22 6.09
C GLY A 107 13.10 -9.34 4.68
N PHE A 108 13.94 -8.40 4.24
CA PHE A 108 14.51 -8.40 2.90
C PHE A 108 15.82 -9.20 2.81
N TYR A 109 15.97 -9.92 1.71
CA TYR A 109 17.22 -10.58 1.33
C TYR A 109 17.94 -9.72 0.29
N THR A 110 19.21 -9.41 0.51
CA THR A 110 20.02 -8.66 -0.48
C THR A 110 20.91 -9.60 -1.28
N TYR A 111 20.85 -9.50 -2.60
CA TYR A 111 21.70 -10.25 -3.52
C TYR A 111 21.97 -9.44 -4.79
N ASN A 112 23.25 -9.30 -5.16
CA ASN A 112 23.70 -8.47 -6.29
C ASN A 112 23.07 -7.06 -6.29
N ASP A 113 23.15 -6.38 -5.15
CA ASP A 113 22.63 -5.01 -4.93
C ASP A 113 21.11 -4.84 -5.13
N LYS A 114 20.37 -5.94 -5.24
CA LYS A 114 18.91 -5.98 -5.29
C LYS A 114 18.34 -6.55 -4.00
N LYS A 115 17.15 -6.07 -3.61
CA LYS A 115 16.38 -6.59 -2.48
C LYS A 115 15.31 -7.56 -2.96
N TYR A 116 15.06 -8.59 -2.16
CA TYR A 116 14.04 -9.59 -2.43
C TYR A 116 13.22 -9.90 -1.18
N VAL A 117 11.93 -10.16 -1.39
CA VAL A 117 11.04 -10.73 -0.37
C VAL A 117 10.94 -12.23 -0.61
N CYS A 118 11.17 -13.04 0.42
CA CYS A 118 10.94 -14.48 0.37
C CYS A 118 9.57 -14.79 0.95
N MET A 119 8.73 -15.49 0.21
CA MET A 119 7.43 -15.96 0.71
C MET A 119 7.22 -17.45 0.41
N ILE A 120 6.33 -18.06 1.17
CA ILE A 120 5.83 -19.41 0.91
C ILE A 120 4.55 -19.27 0.10
N ALA A 121 4.50 -19.86 -1.09
CA ALA A 121 3.34 -19.76 -1.97
C ALA A 121 2.09 -20.39 -1.34
N ALA A 122 0.97 -19.70 -1.45
CA ALA A 122 -0.31 -20.12 -0.91
C ALA A 122 -0.89 -21.33 -1.65
N GLU A 123 -1.68 -22.14 -0.94
CA GLU A 123 -2.41 -23.28 -1.53
C GLU A 123 -3.31 -22.85 -2.71
N ALA A 124 -3.94 -21.66 -2.59
CA ALA A 124 -4.79 -21.11 -3.63
C ALA A 124 -4.03 -20.73 -4.92
N ALA A 125 -2.70 -20.60 -4.86
CA ALA A 125 -1.85 -20.28 -5.99
C ALA A 125 -1.36 -21.52 -6.76
N ALA A 126 -1.55 -22.73 -6.22
CA ALA A 126 -1.06 -23.97 -6.83
C ALA A 126 -1.52 -24.13 -8.29
N GLY A 127 -0.59 -24.42 -9.19
CA GLY A 127 -0.88 -24.62 -10.61
C GLY A 127 -1.03 -23.32 -11.42
N ARG A 128 -1.01 -22.14 -10.78
CA ARG A 128 -0.88 -20.86 -11.49
C ARG A 128 0.51 -20.73 -12.09
N LYS A 129 0.65 -19.86 -13.08
CA LYS A 129 1.94 -19.60 -13.74
C LYS A 129 2.47 -18.22 -13.39
N LEU A 130 3.78 -18.16 -13.20
CA LEU A 130 4.55 -16.93 -13.26
C LEU A 130 4.76 -16.52 -14.73
N HIS A 131 5.24 -15.32 -14.96
CA HIS A 131 5.44 -14.67 -16.25
C HIS A 131 6.50 -15.39 -17.08
N ASP A 132 7.51 -15.96 -16.42
CA ASP A 132 8.50 -16.84 -17.04
C ASP A 132 7.93 -18.22 -17.45
N GLY A 133 6.66 -18.48 -17.10
CA GLY A 133 5.93 -19.71 -17.38
C GLY A 133 6.08 -20.80 -16.32
N ALA A 134 6.88 -20.58 -15.27
CA ALA A 134 7.04 -21.51 -14.16
C ALA A 134 5.71 -21.73 -13.44
N VAL A 135 5.44 -22.98 -13.08
CA VAL A 135 4.22 -23.36 -12.35
C VAL A 135 4.46 -23.20 -10.86
N ILE A 136 3.57 -22.48 -10.18
CA ILE A 136 3.60 -22.28 -8.74
C ILE A 136 3.22 -23.59 -8.04
N GLU A 137 4.08 -24.01 -7.13
CA GLU A 137 3.90 -25.14 -6.23
C GLU A 137 3.52 -24.61 -4.84
N ALA A 138 2.40 -25.07 -4.29
CA ALA A 138 2.00 -24.69 -2.93
C ALA A 138 3.03 -25.12 -1.89
N GLY A 139 3.24 -24.26 -0.88
CA GLY A 139 4.18 -24.54 0.20
C GLY A 139 5.66 -24.39 -0.18
N LYS A 140 5.97 -24.01 -1.42
CA LYS A 140 7.35 -23.75 -1.87
C LYS A 140 7.74 -22.29 -1.66
N GLU A 141 9.02 -22.06 -1.38
CA GLU A 141 9.59 -20.71 -1.26
C GLU A 141 9.83 -20.08 -2.65
N TYR A 142 9.44 -18.82 -2.77
CA TYR A 142 9.71 -17.98 -3.93
C TYR A 142 10.26 -16.63 -3.46
N PHE A 143 11.25 -16.14 -4.18
CA PHE A 143 11.81 -14.82 -4.00
C PHE A 143 11.22 -13.87 -5.05
N PHE A 144 10.76 -12.71 -4.61
CA PHE A 144 10.20 -11.66 -5.45
C PHE A 144 11.08 -10.43 -5.33
N GLU A 145 11.43 -9.80 -6.45
CA GLU A 145 12.24 -8.59 -6.44
C GLU A 145 11.43 -7.44 -5.83
N TYR A 146 12.04 -6.77 -4.85
CA TYR A 146 11.49 -5.55 -4.26
C TYR A 146 12.01 -4.36 -5.07
N SER A 147 11.19 -3.89 -6.00
CA SER A 147 11.59 -2.96 -7.07
C SER A 147 10.64 -1.76 -7.18
N PRO A 148 11.07 -0.68 -7.86
CA PRO A 148 10.25 0.50 -7.98
C PRO A 148 8.88 0.24 -8.63
N VAL A 149 7.81 0.74 -8.03
CA VAL A 149 6.46 0.56 -8.59
C VAL A 149 6.30 1.41 -9.84
N LYS A 150 5.73 0.81 -10.90
CA LYS A 150 5.38 1.51 -12.14
C LYS A 150 4.02 2.20 -12.00
N TRP A 151 4.03 3.52 -12.07
CA TRP A 151 2.83 4.36 -12.02
C TRP A 151 2.60 5.05 -13.35
N ARG A 152 1.37 5.00 -13.86
CA ARG A 152 0.95 5.81 -15.00
C ARG A 152 0.60 7.22 -14.55
N ILE A 153 1.14 8.23 -15.24
CA ILE A 153 0.72 9.62 -15.07
C ILE A 153 -0.65 9.79 -15.73
N LEU A 154 -1.65 10.21 -14.96
CA LEU A 154 -2.99 10.53 -15.46
C LEU A 154 -3.13 12.02 -15.78
N GLU A 155 -2.57 12.87 -14.91
CA GLU A 155 -2.66 14.32 -15.00
C GLU A 155 -1.48 14.95 -14.25
N ILE A 156 -1.04 16.13 -14.70
CA ILE A 156 -0.11 16.97 -13.95
C ILE A 156 -0.72 18.36 -13.85
N THR A 157 -0.91 18.83 -12.62
CA THR A 157 -1.47 20.15 -12.31
C THR A 157 -0.61 20.79 -11.24
N ASP A 158 -0.11 22.01 -11.52
CA ASP A 158 0.71 22.80 -10.59
C ASP A 158 1.91 22.03 -10.00
N GLY A 159 2.60 21.25 -10.83
CA GLY A 159 3.77 20.46 -10.42
C GLY A 159 3.45 19.16 -9.66
N VAL A 160 2.17 18.85 -9.46
CA VAL A 160 1.73 17.59 -8.82
C VAL A 160 1.15 16.66 -9.87
N ALA A 161 1.68 15.43 -9.93
CA ALA A 161 1.18 14.37 -10.79
C ALA A 161 0.15 13.51 -10.05
N LEU A 162 -1.03 13.31 -10.65
CA LEU A 162 -1.92 12.22 -10.27
C LEU A 162 -1.46 10.94 -10.95
N LEU A 163 -1.16 9.93 -10.14
CA LEU A 163 -0.56 8.68 -10.56
C LEU A 163 -1.47 7.49 -10.25
N LEU A 164 -1.53 6.53 -11.17
CA LEU A 164 -2.25 5.26 -11.02
C LEU A 164 -1.30 4.09 -11.16
N ALA A 165 -1.32 3.15 -10.22
CA ALA A 165 -0.51 1.93 -10.33
C ALA A 165 -0.84 1.15 -11.61
N GLU A 166 0.19 0.67 -12.33
CA GLU A 166 -0.05 -0.14 -13.54
C GLU A 166 -0.60 -1.53 -13.19
N ASN A 167 -0.25 -2.06 -12.00
CA ASN A 167 -0.68 -3.35 -11.47
C ASN A 167 -1.58 -3.20 -10.24
N VAL A 168 -2.29 -4.28 -9.88
CA VAL A 168 -2.88 -4.43 -8.55
C VAL A 168 -1.75 -4.72 -7.56
N LEU A 169 -1.64 -3.91 -6.50
CA LEU A 169 -0.51 -3.92 -5.56
C LEU A 169 -0.87 -4.45 -4.16
N GLY A 170 -2.15 -4.68 -3.89
CA GLY A 170 -2.62 -5.31 -2.67
C GLY A 170 -4.00 -5.92 -2.84
N ALA A 171 -4.53 -6.52 -1.78
CA ALA A 171 -5.90 -7.00 -1.76
C ALA A 171 -6.51 -6.79 -0.38
N ALA A 172 -7.79 -6.41 -0.34
CA ALA A 172 -8.50 -6.24 0.91
C ALA A 172 -10.02 -6.36 0.73
N VAL A 173 -10.70 -6.70 1.82
CA VAL A 173 -12.15 -6.56 1.94
C VAL A 173 -12.47 -5.08 2.19
N TYR A 174 -13.45 -4.52 1.46
CA TYR A 174 -13.76 -3.09 1.51
C TYR A 174 -14.04 -2.59 2.94
N ASN A 175 -14.92 -3.31 3.64
CA ASN A 175 -15.31 -3.13 5.03
C ASN A 175 -15.68 -4.48 5.65
N PRO A 176 -14.74 -5.23 6.26
CA PRO A 176 -15.05 -6.54 6.81
C PRO A 176 -16.15 -6.49 7.88
N ALA A 177 -16.95 -7.55 7.99
CA ALA A 177 -18.07 -7.61 8.93
C ALA A 177 -17.61 -7.32 10.38
N GLY A 178 -18.29 -6.39 11.05
CA GLY A 178 -17.92 -5.96 12.42
C GLY A 178 -16.85 -4.88 12.49
N SER A 179 -16.42 -4.31 11.35
CA SER A 179 -15.51 -3.16 11.32
C SER A 179 -16.06 -1.99 12.11
N PHE A 180 -15.20 -1.38 12.93
CA PHE A 180 -15.50 -0.25 13.78
C PHE A 180 -14.67 0.94 13.30
N ASN A 181 -15.33 2.06 13.02
CA ASN A 181 -14.61 3.28 12.68
C ASN A 181 -14.17 3.96 13.99
N SER A 182 -12.87 4.03 14.24
CA SER A 182 -12.31 4.63 15.47
C SER A 182 -12.49 6.14 15.54
N THR A 183 -12.64 6.81 14.39
CA THR A 183 -12.85 8.27 14.30
C THR A 183 -14.29 8.66 14.63
N THR A 184 -15.28 7.87 14.21
CA THR A 184 -16.71 8.16 14.46
C THR A 184 -17.33 7.35 15.58
N GLY A 185 -16.68 6.26 16.00
CA GLY A 185 -17.19 5.35 17.03
C GLY A 185 -18.35 4.46 16.56
N LEU A 186 -18.56 4.31 15.25
CA LEU A 186 -19.68 3.57 14.67
C LEU A 186 -19.25 2.24 14.05
N LEU A 187 -20.12 1.24 14.15
CA LEU A 187 -20.04 0.02 13.33
C LEU A 187 -20.22 0.42 11.86
N VAL A 188 -19.29 0.02 11.00
CA VAL A 188 -19.34 0.19 9.54
C VAL A 188 -20.23 -0.90 8.93
N SER A 189 -21.42 -1.09 9.51
CA SER A 189 -22.49 -1.91 8.94
C SER A 189 -23.75 -1.05 8.81
N GLY A 190 -24.27 -0.91 7.58
CA GLY A 190 -25.42 -0.04 7.29
C GLY A 190 -25.07 1.16 6.38
N GLU A 191 -25.62 2.35 6.67
CA GLU A 191 -25.66 3.55 5.80
C GLU A 191 -24.30 4.08 5.31
N LYS A 192 -23.19 3.60 5.86
CA LYS A 192 -21.81 4.00 5.52
C LYS A 192 -20.92 2.85 5.07
N ALA A 193 -21.47 1.65 4.86
CA ALA A 193 -20.70 0.46 4.53
C ALA A 193 -19.97 0.56 3.18
N ASN A 194 -20.41 1.43 2.26
CA ASN A 194 -19.77 1.66 0.97
C ASN A 194 -19.08 3.02 0.82
N ASP A 195 -18.99 3.80 1.90
CA ASP A 195 -18.36 5.11 1.90
C ASP A 195 -16.84 4.93 2.07
N PHE A 196 -16.08 5.25 1.02
CA PHE A 196 -14.61 5.10 1.03
C PHE A 196 -13.96 5.87 2.19
N GLY A 197 -14.50 7.06 2.52
CA GLY A 197 -13.96 7.92 3.57
C GLY A 197 -14.00 7.28 4.97
N TYR A 198 -14.88 6.30 5.18
CA TYR A 198 -15.01 5.57 6.44
C TYR A 198 -14.57 4.10 6.33
N SER A 199 -14.00 3.71 5.18
CA SER A 199 -13.71 2.32 4.87
C SER A 199 -12.45 1.77 5.55
N SER A 200 -12.44 0.48 5.85
CA SER A 200 -11.25 -0.24 6.28
C SER A 200 -10.18 -0.30 5.19
N VAL A 201 -10.58 -0.30 3.91
CA VAL A 201 -9.62 -0.18 2.80
C VAL A 201 -8.88 1.15 2.83
N LYS A 202 -9.54 2.29 3.03
CA LYS A 202 -8.85 3.59 3.15
C LYS A 202 -7.85 3.58 4.31
N ALA A 203 -8.26 3.03 5.46
CA ALA A 203 -7.39 2.91 6.63
C ALA A 203 -6.18 2.01 6.38
N TYR A 204 -6.38 0.88 5.68
CA TYR A 204 -5.30 -0.02 5.28
C TYR A 204 -4.34 0.64 4.28
N LEU A 205 -4.89 1.26 3.22
CA LEU A 205 -4.13 1.96 2.18
C LEU A 205 -3.19 3.03 2.77
N ASN A 206 -3.65 3.77 3.78
CA ASN A 206 -2.91 4.88 4.38
C ASN A 206 -2.12 4.51 5.65
N GLY A 207 -2.23 3.28 6.12
CA GLY A 207 -1.43 2.72 7.20
C GLY A 207 -0.35 1.80 6.64
N SER A 208 -0.44 0.52 7.02
CA SER A 208 0.58 -0.49 6.70
C SER A 208 0.84 -0.68 5.21
N PHE A 209 -0.14 -0.43 4.34
CA PHE A 209 0.07 -0.51 2.90
C PHE A 209 1.01 0.60 2.41
N LYS A 210 0.73 1.86 2.75
CA LYS A 210 1.59 3.01 2.42
C LYS A 210 3.00 2.81 2.97
N GLU A 211 3.11 2.42 4.24
CA GLU A 211 4.40 2.17 4.92
C GLU A 211 5.21 1.04 4.26
N SER A 212 4.54 0.07 3.62
CA SER A 212 5.22 -0.99 2.87
C SER A 212 5.71 -0.55 1.49
N LEU A 213 5.10 0.49 0.92
CA LEU A 213 5.39 0.99 -0.43
C LEU A 213 6.40 2.13 -0.45
N PHE A 214 6.40 2.98 0.59
CA PHE A 214 7.17 4.20 0.60
C PHE A 214 7.98 4.30 1.88
N THR A 215 9.26 4.63 1.73
CA THR A 215 10.09 5.10 2.83
C THR A 215 9.54 6.42 3.40
N GLU A 216 10.02 6.82 4.57
CA GLU A 216 9.72 8.14 5.15
C GLU A 216 10.13 9.28 4.20
N TYR A 217 11.29 9.12 3.56
CA TYR A 217 11.80 10.07 2.58
C TYR A 217 10.88 10.17 1.34
N GLU A 218 10.51 9.04 0.72
CA GLU A 218 9.56 9.03 -0.40
C GLU A 218 8.20 9.59 0.01
N SER A 219 7.73 9.28 1.22
CA SER A 219 6.45 9.78 1.73
C SER A 219 6.39 11.30 1.84
N SER A 220 7.53 12.01 1.91
CA SER A 220 7.58 13.47 1.93
C SER A 220 7.18 14.14 0.61
N TYR A 221 7.21 13.41 -0.51
CA TYR A 221 6.78 13.89 -1.83
C TYR A 221 5.31 13.59 -2.14
N LEU A 222 4.66 12.81 -1.28
CA LEU A 222 3.26 12.46 -1.45
C LEU A 222 2.37 13.60 -0.95
N GLU A 223 1.49 14.07 -1.81
CA GLU A 223 0.44 15.02 -1.45
C GLU A 223 -0.71 14.30 -0.71
N GLY A 224 -1.41 15.03 0.16
CA GLY A 224 -2.50 14.49 0.99
C GLY A 224 -2.06 13.91 2.34
N GLY A 225 -0.75 13.85 2.63
CA GLY A 225 -0.20 13.53 3.94
C GLY A 225 -0.66 12.17 4.48
N ALA A 226 -1.46 12.18 5.54
CA ALA A 226 -2.00 10.96 6.15
C ALA A 226 -3.05 10.24 5.27
N ASP A 227 -3.61 10.90 4.26
CA ASP A 227 -4.60 10.34 3.33
C ASP A 227 -4.06 10.29 1.88
N ALA A 228 -2.74 10.16 1.73
CA ALA A 228 -2.04 10.27 0.43
C ALA A 228 -2.32 9.13 -0.56
N VAL A 229 -2.79 7.97 -0.09
CA VAL A 229 -3.06 6.80 -0.94
C VAL A 229 -4.56 6.59 -1.06
N GLY A 230 -5.07 6.61 -2.29
CA GLY A 230 -6.49 6.49 -2.60
C GLY A 230 -6.81 5.38 -3.59
N LEU A 231 -8.07 5.34 -4.02
CA LEU A 231 -8.55 4.57 -5.16
C LEU A 231 -9.23 5.53 -6.14
N LEU A 232 -9.24 5.18 -7.43
CA LEU A 232 -10.01 5.94 -8.41
C LEU A 232 -11.51 5.91 -8.10
N THR A 233 -12.19 7.00 -8.41
CA THR A 233 -13.64 7.01 -8.56
C THR A 233 -14.04 6.61 -9.98
N ARG A 234 -15.29 6.21 -10.15
CA ARG A 234 -15.89 5.93 -11.46
C ARG A 234 -15.85 7.14 -12.38
N GLU A 235 -16.08 8.34 -11.85
CA GLU A 235 -16.03 9.58 -12.62
C GLU A 235 -14.61 9.82 -13.16
N GLN A 236 -13.58 9.56 -12.35
CA GLN A 236 -12.19 9.69 -12.79
C GLN A 236 -11.83 8.67 -13.89
N ILE A 237 -12.36 7.45 -13.81
CA ILE A 237 -12.19 6.46 -14.89
C ILE A 237 -12.70 6.98 -16.23
N ASP A 238 -13.85 7.65 -16.22
CA ASP A 238 -14.44 8.22 -17.44
C ASP A 238 -13.64 9.42 -17.95
N VAL A 239 -13.07 10.24 -17.06
CA VAL A 239 -12.25 11.42 -17.40
C VAL A 239 -10.90 11.04 -18.01
N TYR A 240 -10.21 10.05 -17.44
CA TYR A 240 -8.86 9.66 -17.87
C TYR A 240 -8.83 8.61 -18.98
N ASP A 241 -9.99 8.36 -19.60
CA ASP A 241 -10.20 7.41 -20.71
C ASP A 241 -9.46 6.08 -20.51
N LEU A 242 -9.60 5.50 -19.32
CA LEU A 242 -8.97 4.22 -18.97
C LEU A 242 -9.71 3.01 -19.58
N LYS A 243 -10.48 3.24 -20.63
CA LYS A 243 -11.37 2.28 -21.29
C LYS A 243 -10.63 1.57 -22.41
N GLU A 244 -10.86 0.27 -22.54
CA GLU A 244 -10.54 -0.47 -23.76
C GLU A 244 -11.70 -0.43 -24.76
N ALA A 245 -12.94 -0.44 -24.24
CA ALA A 245 -14.18 -0.34 -25.00
C ALA A 245 -15.30 0.23 -24.12
N GLU A 246 -16.47 0.53 -24.69
CA GLU A 246 -17.62 0.99 -23.90
C GLU A 246 -18.00 -0.04 -22.82
N GLY A 247 -17.94 0.37 -21.55
CA GLY A 247 -18.24 -0.50 -20.41
C GLY A 247 -17.11 -1.44 -19.99
N TYR A 248 -15.96 -1.40 -20.66
CA TYR A 248 -14.78 -2.24 -20.38
C TYR A 248 -13.53 -1.37 -20.22
N MET A 249 -12.87 -1.51 -19.08
CA MET A 249 -11.54 -1.00 -18.80
C MET A 249 -10.46 -2.00 -19.18
N MET A 250 -9.21 -1.52 -19.23
CA MET A 250 -8.06 -2.42 -19.25
C MET A 250 -8.13 -3.35 -18.05
N THR A 251 -8.08 -4.65 -18.35
CA THR A 251 -7.89 -5.68 -17.34
C THR A 251 -6.52 -5.51 -16.70
N VAL A 252 -6.44 -5.60 -15.38
CA VAL A 252 -5.20 -5.33 -14.65
C VAL A 252 -4.72 -6.61 -13.96
N SER A 253 -3.46 -6.96 -14.22
CA SER A 253 -2.81 -8.06 -13.52
C SER A 253 -2.36 -7.60 -12.13
N PRO A 254 -2.56 -8.42 -11.09
CA PRO A 254 -1.77 -8.31 -9.87
C PRO A 254 -0.28 -8.51 -10.15
N THR A 255 0.55 -8.07 -9.20
CA THR A 255 1.94 -8.49 -9.16
C THR A 255 2.07 -10.00 -9.01
N GLU A 256 3.20 -10.57 -9.41
CA GLU A 256 3.41 -12.02 -9.27
C GLU A 256 3.44 -12.45 -7.80
N TYR A 257 3.94 -11.57 -6.93
CA TYR A 257 3.86 -11.73 -5.48
C TYR A 257 2.42 -12.02 -5.03
N LEU A 258 1.44 -11.21 -5.46
CA LEU A 258 0.05 -11.41 -5.07
C LEU A 258 -0.57 -12.65 -5.71
N ILE A 259 -0.17 -12.99 -6.93
CA ILE A 259 -0.57 -14.25 -7.59
C ILE A 259 -0.13 -15.44 -6.75
N ALA A 260 1.10 -15.42 -6.23
CA ALA A 260 1.66 -16.43 -5.35
C ALA A 260 1.10 -16.40 -3.92
N ASP A 261 0.67 -15.23 -3.44
CA ASP A 261 -0.06 -15.06 -2.16
C ASP A 261 -1.51 -15.57 -2.22
N GLY A 262 -1.97 -15.92 -3.43
CA GLY A 262 -3.27 -16.55 -3.62
C GLY A 262 -4.42 -15.56 -3.77
N ILE A 263 -4.14 -14.32 -4.19
CA ILE A 263 -5.19 -13.35 -4.55
C ILE A 263 -6.20 -14.00 -5.52
N ASP A 264 -7.48 -13.62 -5.41
CA ASP A 264 -8.48 -14.07 -6.36
C ASP A 264 -8.25 -13.46 -7.74
N VAL A 265 -8.21 -14.33 -8.75
CA VAL A 265 -7.90 -13.97 -10.14
C VAL A 265 -8.75 -14.79 -11.10
N SER A 266 -9.15 -14.16 -12.19
CA SER A 266 -9.65 -14.85 -13.37
C SER A 266 -8.51 -15.04 -14.35
N LYS A 267 -8.44 -16.23 -14.95
CA LYS A 267 -7.50 -16.53 -16.02
C LYS A 267 -8.14 -16.19 -17.37
N ILE A 268 -7.52 -15.29 -18.13
CA ILE A 268 -7.93 -14.95 -19.50
C ILE A 268 -6.72 -15.18 -20.40
N GLY A 269 -6.82 -16.18 -21.28
CA GLY A 269 -5.66 -16.63 -22.06
C GLY A 269 -4.58 -17.23 -21.15
N ASN A 270 -3.37 -16.68 -21.21
CA ASN A 270 -2.25 -17.09 -20.36
C ASN A 270 -2.05 -16.20 -19.13
N ASP A 271 -2.82 -15.12 -19.01
CA ASP A 271 -2.62 -14.09 -18.00
C ASP A 271 -3.68 -14.17 -16.90
N TYR A 272 -3.37 -13.52 -15.78
CA TYR A 272 -4.23 -13.43 -14.60
C TYR A 272 -4.69 -12.01 -14.38
N TYR A 273 -5.97 -11.84 -14.08
CA TYR A 273 -6.57 -10.54 -13.85
C TYR A 273 -7.41 -10.57 -12.59
N SER A 274 -7.31 -9.53 -11.77
CA SER A 274 -8.10 -9.43 -10.54
C SER A 274 -9.14 -8.34 -10.67
N ALA A 275 -10.30 -8.58 -10.05
CA ALA A 275 -11.23 -7.50 -9.81
C ALA A 275 -10.63 -6.54 -8.79
N TRP A 276 -10.91 -5.24 -8.89
CA TRP A 276 -10.33 -4.24 -7.98
C TRP A 276 -11.33 -3.15 -7.59
N TRP A 277 -11.18 -2.67 -6.35
CA TRP A 277 -12.10 -1.71 -5.74
C TRP A 277 -11.97 -0.30 -6.32
N LEU A 278 -13.09 0.42 -6.35
CA LEU A 278 -13.16 1.85 -6.58
C LEU A 278 -13.53 2.58 -5.28
N ALA A 279 -13.20 3.86 -5.18
CA ALA A 279 -13.68 4.72 -4.09
C ALA A 279 -15.17 5.08 -4.21
N THR A 280 -15.81 4.74 -5.34
CA THR A 280 -17.22 5.05 -5.61
C THR A 280 -18.16 4.07 -4.89
N PRO A 281 -19.20 4.55 -4.18
CA PRO A 281 -20.26 3.70 -3.67
C PRO A 281 -20.95 2.88 -4.76
N GLY A 282 -21.35 1.65 -4.44
CA GLY A 282 -22.12 0.81 -5.33
C GLY A 282 -23.62 1.09 -5.27
N LYS A 283 -24.42 0.32 -6.04
CA LYS A 283 -25.87 0.52 -6.17
C LYS A 283 -26.65 0.28 -4.87
N ALA A 284 -26.19 -0.65 -4.04
CA ALA A 284 -26.75 -0.89 -2.72
C ALA A 284 -25.95 -0.17 -1.64
N ALA A 285 -26.60 0.19 -0.53
CA ALA A 285 -25.97 0.84 0.62
C ALA A 285 -24.82 0.03 1.26
N THR A 286 -24.78 -1.29 0.99
CA THR A 286 -23.75 -2.20 1.47
C THR A 286 -22.77 -2.65 0.39
N SER A 287 -22.87 -2.11 -0.82
CA SER A 287 -22.00 -2.48 -1.94
C SER A 287 -21.09 -1.33 -2.34
N ALA A 288 -19.83 -1.61 -2.67
CA ALA A 288 -18.89 -0.67 -3.29
C ALA A 288 -18.75 -0.98 -4.78
N ALA A 289 -18.39 0.01 -5.58
CA ALA A 289 -18.11 -0.21 -6.99
C ALA A 289 -16.75 -0.91 -7.15
N MET A 290 -16.67 -1.78 -8.16
CA MET A 290 -15.45 -2.48 -8.52
C MET A 290 -15.34 -2.58 -10.03
N VAL A 291 -14.12 -2.79 -10.51
CA VAL A 291 -13.84 -3.20 -11.87
C VAL A 291 -13.64 -4.71 -11.85
N SER A 292 -14.42 -5.44 -12.64
CA SER A 292 -14.31 -6.90 -12.71
C SER A 292 -12.97 -7.32 -13.31
N SER A 293 -12.57 -8.57 -13.08
CA SER A 293 -11.37 -9.16 -13.69
C SER A 293 -11.41 -9.16 -15.23
N GLY A 294 -12.60 -9.07 -15.83
CA GLY A 294 -12.80 -8.89 -17.27
C GLY A 294 -12.87 -7.42 -17.71
N GLY A 295 -12.54 -6.47 -16.82
CA GLY A 295 -12.49 -5.03 -17.11
C GLY A 295 -13.83 -4.30 -16.93
N GLN A 296 -14.91 -4.98 -16.55
CA GLN A 296 -16.23 -4.33 -16.52
C GLN A 296 -16.40 -3.51 -15.24
N TYR A 297 -16.72 -2.22 -15.36
CA TYR A 297 -16.84 -1.28 -14.22
C TYR A 297 -18.25 -0.66 -14.08
N GLY A 298 -19.19 -1.12 -14.91
CA GLY A 298 -20.56 -0.61 -15.02
C GLY A 298 -21.48 -1.01 -13.85
N GLU A 299 -22.40 -1.95 -14.05
CA GLU A 299 -23.37 -2.39 -13.04
C GLU A 299 -22.76 -3.34 -11.97
N TYR A 300 -21.43 -3.48 -11.95
CA TYR A 300 -20.73 -4.39 -11.05
C TYR A 300 -20.52 -3.71 -9.70
N TYR A 301 -21.20 -4.26 -8.71
CA TYR A 301 -21.12 -3.84 -7.32
C TYR A 301 -20.99 -5.10 -6.48
N GLU A 302 -20.06 -5.08 -5.55
CA GLU A 302 -19.82 -6.23 -4.67
C GLU A 302 -20.11 -5.86 -3.23
N ASP A 303 -20.56 -6.86 -2.48
CA ASP A 303 -20.86 -6.68 -1.06
C ASP A 303 -19.57 -6.34 -0.32
N THR A 304 -19.59 -5.23 0.42
CA THR A 304 -18.41 -4.63 1.02
C THR A 304 -17.75 -5.50 2.09
N VAL A 305 -18.47 -6.51 2.57
CA VAL A 305 -18.09 -7.33 3.73
C VAL A 305 -17.56 -8.72 3.39
N SER A 306 -17.72 -9.20 2.15
CA SER A 306 -17.59 -10.64 1.85
C SER A 306 -16.45 -11.00 0.90
N ALA A 307 -16.07 -10.11 -0.02
CA ALA A 307 -15.05 -10.38 -1.02
C ALA A 307 -13.78 -9.55 -0.79
N SER A 308 -12.63 -10.21 -0.85
CA SER A 308 -11.34 -9.53 -0.98
C SER A 308 -11.10 -9.26 -2.46
N HIS A 309 -10.90 -8.00 -2.83
CA HIS A 309 -10.56 -7.61 -4.19
C HIS A 309 -9.24 -6.86 -4.21
N GLY A 310 -8.65 -6.78 -5.40
CA GLY A 310 -7.45 -6.06 -5.67
C GLY A 310 -7.55 -4.58 -5.31
N LEU A 311 -6.42 -4.02 -4.92
CA LEU A 311 -6.21 -2.60 -4.70
C LEU A 311 -5.30 -2.09 -5.81
N ARG A 312 -5.86 -1.21 -6.64
CA ARG A 312 -5.11 -0.47 -7.66
C ARG A 312 -5.02 0.99 -7.20
N PRO A 313 -3.99 1.34 -6.42
CA PRO A 313 -3.95 2.62 -5.73
C PRO A 313 -3.71 3.79 -6.69
N VAL A 314 -4.15 4.96 -6.24
CA VAL A 314 -3.73 6.25 -6.78
C VAL A 314 -2.98 7.04 -5.73
N ILE A 315 -2.02 7.84 -6.18
CA ILE A 315 -1.26 8.77 -5.35
C ILE A 315 -1.15 10.11 -6.08
N ALA A 316 -0.99 11.18 -5.32
CA ALA A 316 -0.57 12.47 -5.83
C ALA A 316 0.90 12.70 -5.44
N LEU A 317 1.75 12.93 -6.43
CA LEU A 317 3.20 13.03 -6.26
C LEU A 317 3.68 14.40 -6.71
N ARG A 318 4.40 15.12 -5.85
CA ARG A 318 5.11 16.34 -6.22
C ARG A 318 6.31 15.98 -7.11
N LEU A 319 6.32 16.50 -8.34
CA LEU A 319 7.37 16.26 -9.34
C LEU A 319 8.58 17.18 -9.16
#